data_AF-A0A3C0SQS3-F1
#
_entry.id   AF-A0A3C0SQS3-F1
#
_cell.length_a   1.000
_cell.length_b   1.000
_cell.length_c   1.000
_cell.angle_alpha   90.00
_cell.angle_beta   90.00
_cell.angle_gamma   90.00
#
_symmetry.space_group_name_H-M   'P 1'
#
loop_
_entity.id
_entity.type
_entity.pdbx_description
1 polymer ?
#
loop_
_entity_poly.entity_id
_entity_poly.type
_entity_poly.pdbx_seq_one_letter_code
_entity_poly.pdbx_strand_id
1 'polypeptide(L)' 'MLENFNITQPTLSYHMRILTDSGLVVGNKDGSWMKYRLNSERLMELKSFLNSRDKKSKHKPLGR' A
#
# COMPACT_ATOMS: atom_id res chain seq x y z
N MET A 1 -4.40 13.92 13.89
CA MET A 1 -4.12 12.74 13.04
C MET A 1 -3.07 12.99 11.96
N LEU A 2 -2.92 14.23 11.43
CA LEU A 2 -1.86 14.59 10.47
C LEU A 2 -0.51 14.95 11.12
N GLU A 3 -0.47 15.10 12.45
CA GLU A 3 0.71 15.53 13.20
C GLU A 3 1.79 14.45 13.36
N ASN A 4 1.51 13.20 12.95
CA ASN A 4 2.44 12.08 13.11
C ASN A 4 3.31 11.81 11.89
N PHE A 5 3.10 12.55 10.80
CA PHE A 5 3.90 12.43 9.59
C PHE A 5 4.70 13.71 9.42
N ASN A 6 6.02 13.60 9.56
CA ASN A 6 7.00 14.69 9.41
C ASN A 6 7.16 15.14 7.94
N ILE A 7 6.07 15.22 7.19
CA ILE A 7 5.99 15.56 5.77
C ILE A 7 4.97 16.68 5.59
N THR A 8 5.29 17.62 4.72
CA THR A 8 4.42 18.76 4.41
C THR A 8 3.12 18.27 3.74
N GLN A 9 1.99 18.93 4.04
CA GLN A 9 0.66 18.61 3.50
C GLN A 9 0.59 18.44 1.95
N PRO A 10 1.33 19.23 1.12
CA PRO A 10 1.34 19.04 -0.33
C PRO A 10 1.93 17.69 -0.75
N THR A 11 2.99 17.25 -0.06
CA THR A 11 3.67 15.98 -0.30
C THR A 11 2.75 14.81 0.04
N LEU A 12 2.04 14.92 1.16
CA LEU A 12 1.13 13.87 1.58
C LEU A 12 -0.07 13.73 0.63
N SER A 13 -0.70 14.82 0.21
CA SER A 13 -1.84 14.76 -0.73
C SER A 13 -1.46 14.09 -2.05
N TYR A 14 -0.26 14.38 -2.57
CA TYR A 14 0.28 13.73 -3.76
C TYR A 14 0.44 12.22 -3.57
N HIS A 15 1.08 11.78 -2.47
CA HIS A 15 1.24 10.36 -2.18
C HIS A 15 -0.10 9.66 -1.95
N MET A 16 -1.04 10.30 -1.24
CA MET A 16 -2.37 9.72 -0.98
C MET A 16 -3.19 9.57 -2.26
N ARG A 17 -3.02 10.47 -3.23
CA ARG A 17 -3.60 10.30 -4.57
C ARG A 17 -3.01 9.08 -5.26
N ILE A 18 -1.69 8.92 -5.32
CA ILE A 18 -1.05 7.73 -5.92
C ILE A 18 -1.53 6.43 -5.26
N LEU A 19 -1.61 6.42 -3.92
CA LEU A 19 -2.06 5.26 -3.17
C LEU A 19 -3.54 4.94 -3.40
N THR A 20 -4.36 5.98 -3.63
CA THR A 20 -5.77 5.81 -3.96
C THR A 20 -5.97 5.35 -5.41
N ASP A 21 -5.23 5.96 -6.35
CA ASP A 21 -5.24 5.62 -7.79
C ASP A 21 -4.73 4.19 -8.03
N SER A 22 -3.77 3.71 -7.21
CA SER A 22 -3.31 2.31 -7.23
C SER A 22 -4.25 1.33 -6.51
N GLY A 23 -5.32 1.81 -5.87
CA GLY A 23 -6.31 1.01 -5.15
C GLY A 23 -5.82 0.44 -3.81
N LEU A 24 -4.60 0.80 -3.36
CA LEU A 24 -4.02 0.35 -2.09
C LEU A 24 -4.62 1.08 -0.88
N VAL A 25 -5.13 2.29 -1.11
CA VAL A 25 -5.83 3.12 -0.12
C VAL A 25 -7.20 3.47 -0.64
N VAL A 26 -8.17 3.55 0.28
CA VAL A 26 -9.50 4.08 0.01
C VAL A 26 -9.64 5.42 0.72
N GLY A 27 -9.87 6.47 -0.07
CA GLY A 27 -10.22 7.78 0.43
C GLY A 27 -11.74 7.97 0.49
N ASN A 28 -12.28 8.47 1.60
CA ASN A 28 -13.67 8.86 1.75
C ASN A 28 -13.74 10.30 2.25
N LYS A 29 -14.56 11.11 1.57
CA LYS A 29 -14.84 12.49 1.99
C LYS A 29 -15.95 12.46 3.04
N ASP A 30 -15.64 12.96 4.23
CA ASP A 30 -16.59 13.10 5.34
C ASP A 30 -16.66 14.58 5.73
N GLY A 31 -17.63 15.29 5.13
CA GLY A 31 -17.75 16.74 5.19
C GLY A 31 -16.51 17.43 4.61
N SER A 32 -15.85 18.25 5.43
CA SER A 32 -14.62 18.97 5.08
C SER A 32 -13.34 18.12 5.22
N TRP A 33 -13.44 16.89 5.74
CA TRP A 33 -12.29 16.05 6.05
C TRP A 33 -12.16 14.89 5.06
N MET A 34 -10.94 14.65 4.59
CA MET A 34 -10.63 13.45 3.81
C MET A 34 -10.11 12.36 4.74
N LYS A 35 -10.84 11.25 4.86
CA LYS A 35 -10.45 10.09 5.65
C LYS A 35 -9.86 9.04 4.73
N TYR A 36 -8.71 8.49 5.12
CA TYR A 36 -8.04 7.44 4.37
C TYR A 36 -7.97 6.16 5.19
N ARG A 37 -8.16 5.03 4.50
CA ARG A 37 -7.99 3.70 5.08
C ARG A 37 -7.24 2.80 4.11
N LEU A 38 -6.49 1.84 4.62
CA LEU A 38 -5.87 0.81 3.78
C LEU A 38 -6.93 -0.08 3.14
N ASN A 39 -6.70 -0.47 1.89
CA ASN A 39 -7.45 -1.51 1.23
C ASN A 39 -6.83 -2.87 1.56
N SER A 40 -7.30 -3.50 2.64
CA SER A 40 -6.77 -4.76 3.16
C SER A 40 -6.85 -5.91 2.15
N GLU A 41 -7.89 -5.94 1.33
CA GLU A 41 -8.08 -6.95 0.28
C GLU A 41 -6.98 -6.84 -0.78
N ARG A 42 -6.79 -5.64 -1.36
CA ARG A 42 -5.73 -5.38 -2.35
C ARG A 42 -4.33 -5.59 -1.79
N LEU A 43 -4.10 -5.22 -0.54
CA LEU A 43 -2.82 -5.48 0.12
C LEU A 43 -2.56 -6.97 0.33
N MET A 44 -3.59 -7.75 0.62
CA MET A 44 -3.47 -9.21 0.76
C MET A 44 -3.18 -9.87 -0.59
N GLU A 45 -3.85 -9.44 -1.65
CA GLU A 45 -3.55 -9.86 -3.03
C GLU A 45 -2.10 -9.53 -3.41
N LEU A 46 -1.67 -8.29 -3.17
CA LEU A 46 -0.30 -7.85 -3.46
C LEU A 46 0.72 -8.66 -2.66
N LYS A 47 0.48 -8.89 -1.37
CA LYS A 47 1.34 -9.73 -0.52
C LYS A 47 1.41 -11.16 -1.04
N SER A 48 0.28 -11.74 -1.43
CA SER A 48 0.23 -13.08 -2.02
C SER A 48 1.00 -13.15 -3.34
N PHE A 49 0.83 -12.15 -4.21
CA PHE A 49 1.55 -12.02 -5.47
C PHE A 49 3.07 -11.93 -5.25
N LEU A 50 3.53 -11.05 -4.35
CA LEU A 50 4.96 -10.90 -4.03
C LEU A 50 5.54 -12.19 -3.45
N ASN A 51 4.85 -12.81 -2.48
CA ASN A 51 5.27 -14.09 -1.89
C ASN A 51 5.33 -15.23 -2.92
N SER A 52 4.43 -15.25 -3.91
CA SER A 52 4.45 -16.25 -4.98
C SER A 52 5.68 -16.11 -5.88
N ARG A 53 6.21 -14.88 -6.03
CA ARG A 53 7.39 -14.57 -6.85
C ARG A 53 8.68 -14.80 -6.07
N ASP A 54 8.71 -14.52 -4.77
CA ASP A 54 9.85 -14.83 -3.90
C ASP A 54 10.13 -16.35 -3.84
N LYS A 55 9.10 -17.19 -3.93
CA LYS A 55 9.27 -18.65 -3.97
C LYS A 55 9.93 -19.17 -5.26
N LYS A 56 9.95 -18.40 -6.36
CA LYS A 56 10.70 -18.78 -7.58
C LYS A 56 12.21 -18.52 -7.46
N SER A 57 12.65 -17.83 -6.40
CA SER A 57 14.06 -17.59 -6.08
C SER A 57 14.52 -18.32 -4.82
N LYS A 58 13.90 -19.45 -4.47
CA LYS A 58 14.54 -20.39 -3.53
C LYS A 58 15.35 -21.39 -4.35
N HIS A 59 16.65 -21.12 -4.38
CA HIS A 59 17.75 -22.01 -4.72
C HIS A 59 17.36 -23.51 -4.70
N LYS A 60 17.55 -24.18 -5.83
CA LYS A 60 17.82 -25.63 -5.88
C LYS A 60 19.29 -25.83 -5.48
N PRO A 61 19.63 -26.55 -4.40
CA PRO A 61 20.87 -27.28 -4.35
C PRO A 61 20.63 -28.67 -4.95
N LEU A 62 21.61 -29.07 -5.75
CA LEU A 62 21.75 -30.36 -6.42
C LEU A 62 21.57 -31.54 -5.46
N GLY A 63 20.95 -32.61 -5.95
CA GLY A 63 20.89 -33.87 -5.23
C GLY A 63 22.27 -34.50 -5.05
N ARG A 64 22.51 -35.06 -3.88
CA ARG A 64 22.55 -36.51 -3.60
C ARG A 64 22.43 -36.68 -2.11
#